data_AF-A0A7Y8IRT6-F1
#
_entry.id   AF-A0A7Y8IRT6-F1
#
_cell.length_a   1.000
_cell.length_b   1.000
_cell.length_c   1.000
_cell.angle_alpha   90.00
_cell.angle_beta   90.00
_cell.angle_gamma   90.00
#
_symmetry.space_group_name_H-M   'P 1'
#
loop_
_entity.id
_entity.type
_entity.pdbx_description
1 polymer ?
#
loop_
_entity_poly.entity_id
_entity_poly.type
_entity_poly.pdbx_seq_one_letter_code
_entity_poly.pdbx_strand_id
1 'polypeptide(L)'
;MAVPNGPGLVAYTATRWGDLLNPRKMPPGEAPLKGADCYRFVLTHPMVDVCITGPKNTQQMREALKALDLGPLSDEEMVRVRRIGDYFHDHYKKLILG
;
A
#
# COMPACT_ATOMS: atom_id res chain seq x y z
N MET A 1 -3.13 -19.18 -6.06
CA MET A 1 -2.29 -19.63 -7.18
C MET A 1 -2.47 -18.63 -8.31
N ALA A 2 -1.39 -18.09 -8.88
CA ALA A 2 -1.48 -17.26 -10.08
C ALA A 2 -2.10 -18.08 -11.23
N VAL A 3 -3.01 -17.49 -12.00
CA VAL A 3 -3.60 -18.13 -13.18
C VAL A 3 -2.57 -18.14 -14.31
N PRO A 4 -2.08 -19.32 -14.76
CA PRO A 4 -1.16 -19.36 -15.89
C PRO A 4 -1.83 -18.73 -17.11
N ASN A 5 -1.14 -17.80 -17.79
CA ASN A 5 -1.59 -17.07 -18.99
C ASN A 5 -2.74 -16.05 -18.79
N GLY A 6 -3.00 -15.60 -17.56
CA GLY A 6 -3.84 -14.41 -17.33
C GLY A 6 -3.15 -13.10 -17.73
N PRO A 7 -3.88 -11.99 -17.94
CA PRO A 7 -3.26 -10.69 -18.14
C PRO A 7 -2.49 -10.28 -16.88
N GLY A 8 -1.31 -9.68 -17.07
CA GLY A 8 -0.52 -9.16 -15.96
C GLY A 8 -1.23 -8.01 -15.24
N LEU A 9 -1.28 -8.05 -13.92
CA LEU A 9 -1.88 -7.00 -13.09
C LEU A 9 -0.80 -6.09 -12.52
N VAL A 10 -0.88 -4.82 -12.91
CA VAL A 10 -0.01 -3.74 -12.42
C VAL A 10 -0.81 -2.84 -11.48
N ALA A 11 -0.37 -2.75 -10.23
CA ALA A 11 -0.96 -1.86 -9.22
C ALA A 11 -0.18 -0.55 -9.13
N TYR A 12 -0.89 0.56 -9.00
CA TYR A 12 -0.32 1.90 -8.86
C TYR A 12 -1.01 2.68 -7.73
N THR A 13 -0.43 3.82 -7.33
CA THR A 13 -0.94 4.65 -6.23
C THR A 13 -1.12 3.93 -4.89
N ALA A 14 -0.30 2.92 -4.60
CA ALA A 14 -0.38 2.11 -3.39
C ALA A 14 -0.32 2.92 -2.08
N THR A 15 0.33 4.08 -2.08
CA THR A 15 0.41 4.99 -0.92
C THR A 15 -0.80 5.94 -0.80
N ARG A 16 -1.78 5.83 -1.70
CA ARG A 16 -2.92 6.76 -1.85
C ARG A 16 -2.45 8.22 -1.96
N TRP A 17 -1.53 8.47 -2.91
CA TRP A 17 -0.87 9.78 -3.10
C TRP A 17 -0.18 10.32 -1.84
N GLY A 18 0.27 9.44 -0.95
CA GLY A 18 0.93 9.80 0.31
C GLY A 18 0.01 9.98 1.51
N ASP A 19 -1.31 9.84 1.33
CA ASP A 19 -2.27 9.96 2.45
C ASP A 19 -2.05 8.92 3.53
N LEU A 20 -1.71 7.68 3.16
CA LEU A 20 -1.43 6.60 4.11
C LEU A 20 -0.15 6.83 4.92
N LEU A 21 0.71 7.75 4.48
CA LEU A 21 1.97 8.11 5.13
C LEU A 21 1.82 9.37 6.01
N ASN A 22 0.62 9.96 6.05
CA ASN A 22 0.38 11.23 6.74
C ASN A 22 -0.22 10.98 8.13
N PRO A 23 0.49 11.30 9.23
CA PRO A 23 -0.01 11.07 10.59
C PRO A 23 -1.31 11.83 10.89
N ARG A 24 -1.58 12.95 10.21
CA ARG A 24 -2.80 13.76 10.42
C ARG A 24 -4.07 13.10 9.85
N LYS A 25 -3.94 12.03 9.07
CA LYS A 25 -5.04 11.31 8.44
C LYS A 25 -5.26 9.91 9.03
N MET A 26 -4.53 9.56 10.08
CA MET A 26 -4.64 8.24 10.68
C MET A 26 -5.87 8.12 11.58
N PRO A 27 -6.40 6.89 11.77
CA PRO A 27 -7.29 6.60 12.88
C PRO A 27 -6.66 7.05 14.21
N PRO A 28 -7.47 7.48 15.20
CA PRO A 28 -6.95 7.81 16.52
C PRO A 28 -6.11 6.66 17.11
N GLY A 29 -4.89 6.97 17.55
CA GLY A 29 -3.96 6.00 18.13
C GLY A 29 -3.15 5.18 17.12
N GLU A 30 -3.37 5.34 15.81
CA GLU A 30 -2.58 4.66 14.79
C GLU A 30 -1.42 5.49 14.28
N ALA A 31 -0.25 4.85 14.15
CA ALA A 31 0.87 5.42 13.41
C ALA A 31 0.62 5.35 11.89
N PRO A 32 1.17 6.28 11.08
CA PRO A 32 1.11 6.16 9.63
C PRO A 32 1.77 4.88 9.13
N LEU A 33 1.32 4.39 7.98
CA LEU A 33 2.01 3.32 7.29
C LEU A 33 3.35 3.83 6.74
N LYS A 34 4.30 2.92 6.54
CA LYS A 34 5.49 3.19 5.74
C LYS A 34 5.19 2.95 4.26
N GLY A 35 6.05 3.50 3.40
CA GLY A 35 5.98 3.23 1.96
C GLY A 35 6.08 1.73 1.68
N ALA A 36 7.02 1.06 2.35
CA ALA A 36 7.20 -0.39 2.27
C ALA A 36 5.91 -1.15 2.58
N ASP A 37 5.22 -0.83 3.68
CA ASP A 37 3.98 -1.50 4.10
C ASP A 37 2.89 -1.41 3.02
N CYS A 38 2.77 -0.25 2.36
CA CYS A 38 1.82 -0.04 1.27
C CYS A 38 2.14 -0.92 0.05
N TYR A 39 3.42 -1.05 -0.32
CA TYR A 39 3.83 -1.89 -1.44
C TYR A 39 3.73 -3.38 -1.10
N ARG A 40 4.11 -3.78 0.13
CA ARG A 40 3.95 -5.15 0.63
C ARG A 40 2.49 -5.57 0.66
N PHE A 41 1.57 -4.70 1.09
CA PHE A 41 0.13 -4.98 1.04
C PHE A 41 -0.35 -5.39 -0.36
N VAL A 42 0.04 -4.60 -1.36
CA VAL A 42 -0.28 -4.85 -2.76
C VAL A 42 0.35 -6.16 -3.25
N LEU A 43 1.66 -6.34 -3.02
CA LEU A 43 2.42 -7.51 -3.49
C LEU A 43 2.09 -8.81 -2.73
N THR A 44 1.43 -8.72 -1.57
CA THR A 44 0.94 -9.90 -0.85
C THR A 44 -0.22 -10.56 -1.59
N HIS A 45 -0.96 -9.81 -2.43
CA HIS A 45 -2.06 -10.38 -3.19
C HIS A 45 -1.52 -11.24 -4.35
N PRO A 46 -1.83 -12.55 -4.43
CA PRO A 46 -1.19 -13.49 -5.36
C PRO A 46 -1.52 -13.26 -6.83
N MET A 47 -2.41 -12.31 -7.14
CA MET A 47 -2.74 -11.91 -8.52
C MET A 47 -2.00 -10.64 -8.97
N VAL A 48 -1.30 -9.93 -8.09
CA VAL A 48 -0.57 -8.72 -8.47
C VAL A 48 0.84 -9.11 -8.90
N ASP A 49 1.20 -8.78 -10.14
CA ASP A 49 2.52 -9.09 -10.70
C ASP A 49 3.53 -7.95 -10.45
N VAL A 50 3.05 -6.70 -10.50
CA VAL A 50 3.90 -5.50 -10.39
C VAL A 50 3.22 -4.44 -9.52
N CYS A 51 3.99 -3.82 -8.63
CA CYS A 51 3.59 -2.59 -7.95
C CYS A 51 4.49 -1.42 -8.38
N ILE A 52 3.89 -0.40 -8.99
CA ILE A 52 4.60 0.82 -9.38
C ILE A 52 4.80 1.72 -8.17
N THR A 53 6.05 2.10 -7.95
CA THR A 53 6.45 3.07 -6.91
C THR A 53 6.67 4.45 -7.55
N GLY A 54 6.37 5.51 -6.79
CA GLY A 54 6.56 6.91 -7.23
C GLY A 54 7.38 7.73 -6.24
N PRO A 55 8.65 7.35 -5.97
CA PRO A 55 9.48 8.04 -4.99
C PRO A 55 9.92 9.42 -5.51
N LYS A 56 9.82 10.45 -4.68
CA LYS A 56 10.27 11.82 -5.01
C LYS A 56 11.76 12.05 -4.76
N ASN A 57 12.41 11.15 -4.02
CA ASN A 57 13.82 11.25 -3.64
C ASN A 57 14.40 9.88 -3.28
N THR A 58 15.73 9.84 -3.13
CA THR A 58 16.47 8.61 -2.83
C THR A 58 16.06 7.97 -1.52
N GLN A 59 15.63 8.75 -0.52
CA GLN A 59 15.17 8.17 0.75
C GLN A 59 13.87 7.39 0.57
N GLN A 60 12.93 7.90 -0.21
CA GLN A 60 11.70 7.18 -0.55
C GLN A 60 11.99 5.96 -1.44
N MET A 61 12.96 6.05 -2.35
CA MET A 61 13.39 4.89 -3.13
C MET A 61 13.93 3.78 -2.23
N ARG A 62 14.82 4.12 -1.27
CA ARG A 62 15.32 3.15 -0.28
C ARG A 62 14.20 2.56 0.57
N GLU A 63 13.23 3.37 0.98
CA GLU A 63 12.06 2.87 1.72
C GLU A 63 11.22 1.91 0.88
N ALA A 64 11.05 2.18 -0.43
CA ALA A 64 10.32 1.31 -1.33
C ALA A 64 11.00 -0.06 -1.50
N LEU A 65 12.34 -0.07 -1.65
CA LEU A 65 13.13 -1.29 -1.83
C LEU A 65 13.01 -2.26 -0.65
N LYS A 66 12.80 -1.76 0.58
CA LYS A 66 12.57 -2.62 1.75
C LYS A 66 11.37 -3.56 1.60
N ALA A 67 10.41 -3.25 0.72
CA ALA A 67 9.30 -4.16 0.46
C ALA A 67 9.76 -5.50 -0.12
N LEU A 68 10.87 -5.50 -0.88
CA LEU A 68 11.47 -6.72 -1.44
C LEU A 68 12.20 -7.51 -0.35
N ASP A 69 12.92 -6.82 0.54
CA ASP A 69 13.66 -7.46 1.64
C ASP A 69 12.73 -8.09 2.68
N LEU A 70 11.61 -7.43 2.97
CA LEU A 70 10.64 -7.84 4.00
C LEU A 70 9.61 -8.86 3.49
N GLY A 71 9.44 -8.99 2.17
CA GLY A 71 8.47 -9.91 1.57
C GLY A 71 7.00 -9.57 1.88
N PRO A 72 6.08 -10.54 1.75
CA PRO A 72 4.66 -10.35 2.04
C PRO A 72 4.39 -9.88 3.48
N LEU A 73 3.25 -9.22 3.70
CA LEU A 73 2.79 -8.89 5.05
C LEU A 73 2.47 -10.17 5.83
N SER A 74 2.77 -10.18 7.13
CA SER A 74 2.23 -11.18 8.05
C SER A 74 0.72 -10.99 8.25
N ASP A 75 0.05 -11.99 8.83
CA ASP A 75 -1.38 -11.89 9.13
C ASP A 75 -1.70 -10.72 10.09
N GLU A 76 -0.84 -10.46 11.07
CA GLU A 76 -1.00 -9.34 12.01
C GLU A 76 -0.85 -8.00 11.30
N GLU A 77 0.18 -7.86 10.45
CA GLU A 77 0.38 -6.65 9.65
C GLU A 77 -0.79 -6.43 8.68
N MET A 78 -1.31 -7.50 8.08
CA MET A 78 -2.45 -7.47 7.18
C MET A 78 -3.72 -6.97 7.88
N VAL A 79 -4.01 -7.46 9.09
CA VAL A 79 -5.14 -6.99 9.90
C VAL A 79 -5.02 -5.49 10.17
N ARG A 80 -3.83 -5.02 10.55
CA ARG A 80 -3.60 -3.59 10.81
C ARG A 80 -3.78 -2.74 9.56
N VAL A 81 -3.17 -3.12 8.44
CA VAL A 81 -3.24 -2.36 7.17
C VAL A 81 -4.68 -2.29 6.66
N ARG A 82 -5.45 -3.38 6.76
CA ARG A 82 -6.88 -3.40 6.39
C ARG A 82 -7.70 -2.43 7.24
N ARG A 83 -7.54 -2.46 8.56
CA ARG A 83 -8.25 -1.53 9.47
C ARG A 83 -7.95 -0.06 9.16
N ILE A 84 -6.70 0.28 8.85
CA ILE A 84 -6.34 1.63 8.39
C ILE A 84 -7.03 1.93 7.05
N GLY A 85 -6.99 0.99 6.09
CA GLY A 85 -7.67 1.10 4.81
C GLY A 85 -9.17 1.37 4.93
N ASP A 86 -9.87 0.62 5.78
CA ASP A 86 -11.31 0.76 6.04
C ASP A 86 -11.62 2.15 6.61
N TYR A 87 -10.83 2.63 7.57
CA TYR A 87 -10.97 3.99 8.09
C TYR A 87 -10.86 5.04 6.97
N PHE A 88 -9.89 4.88 6.07
CA PHE A 88 -9.72 5.80 4.93
C PHE A 88 -10.88 5.75 3.95
N HIS A 89 -11.41 4.55 3.68
CA HIS A 89 -12.58 4.36 2.83
C HIS A 89 -13.81 5.10 3.40
N ASP A 90 -14.01 5.03 4.71
CA ASP A 90 -15.17 5.60 5.37
C ASP A 90 -15.08 7.12 5.58
N HIS A 91 -13.88 7.64 5.88
CA HIS A 91 -13.69 9.04 6.29
C HIS A 91 -13.14 9.94 5.18
N TYR A 92 -12.51 9.36 4.15
CA TYR A 92 -11.90 10.12 3.06
C TYR A 92 -12.35 9.59 1.70
N LYS A 93 -13.64 9.76 1.41
CA LYS A 93 -14.18 9.60 0.06
C LYS A 93 -13.59 10.70 -0.83
N LYS A 94 -12.75 10.34 -1.81
CA LYS A 94 -12.55 11.24 -2.95
C LYS A 94 -13.87 11.26 -3.71
N LEU A 95 -14.50 12.42 -3.84
CA LEU A 95 -15.37 12.67 -4.99
C LEU A 95 -14.52 12.34 -6.22
N ILE A 96 -14.88 11.30 -6.95
CA ILE A 96 -14.49 11.19 -8.35
C ILE A 96 -15.34 12.26 -9.05
N LEU A 97 -14.89 13.52 -8.97
CA LEU A 97 -15.32 14.56 -9.90
C LEU A 97 -14.63 14.22 -11.22
N GLY A 98 -15.29 13.38 -12.00
CA GLY A 98 -15.29 13.49 -13.44
C GLY A 98 -16.22 14.63 -13.86
#